data_AF-A0A8R1IRP7-F1
#
_entry.id   AF-A0A8R1IRP7-F1
#
_cell.length_a   1.000
_cell.length_b   1.000
_cell.length_c   1.000
_cell.angle_alpha   90.00
_cell.angle_beta   90.00
_cell.angle_gamma   90.00
#
_symmetry.space_group_name_H-M   'P 1'
#
loop_
_entity.id
_entity.type
_entity.pdbx_description
1 polymer ?
#
loop_
_entity_poly.entity_id
_entity_poly.type
_entity_poly.pdbx_seq_one_letter_code
_entity_poly.pdbx_strand_id
1 'polypeptide(L)'
;MLHIRKYTPEPLCRQILRVDAHGFDLLMKFLQYEGKDRVSAADALKHPFLRTISVKCHNLCDEQSVLEADGVQIERELLSADHHHSSRRHHQR
;
A
#
# COMPACT_ATOMS: atom_id res chain seq x y z
N MET A 1 37.04 10.00 -9.68
CA MET A 1 36.29 10.70 -8.62
C MET A 1 34.82 10.65 -8.99
N LEU A 2 34.00 9.84 -8.31
CA LEU A 2 32.58 9.71 -8.64
C LEU A 2 31.83 10.97 -8.21
N HIS A 3 31.13 11.62 -9.14
CA HIS A 3 30.28 12.76 -8.85
C HIS A 3 28.94 12.26 -8.28
N ILE A 4 28.83 12.19 -6.95
CA ILE A 4 27.61 11.76 -6.28
C ILE A 4 26.59 12.90 -6.34
N ARG A 5 25.47 12.68 -7.04
CA ARG A 5 24.34 13.61 -7.02
C ARG A 5 23.64 13.57 -5.66
N LYS A 6 23.43 14.74 -5.07
CA LYS A 6 22.62 14.90 -3.87
C LYS A 6 21.18 15.19 -4.29
N TYR A 7 20.25 14.36 -3.83
CA TYR A 7 18.82 14.55 -4.04
C TYR A 7 18.16 15.04 -2.76
N THR A 8 17.27 16.01 -2.88
CA THR A 8 16.40 16.44 -1.79
C THR A 8 15.15 15.56 -1.74
N PRO A 9 14.70 15.11 -0.56
CA PRO A 9 13.47 14.33 -0.44
C PRO A 9 12.26 15.14 -0.95
N GLU A 10 11.45 14.51 -1.79
CA GLU A 10 10.17 15.08 -2.23
C GLU A 10 9.04 14.63 -1.28
N PRO A 11 8.09 15.50 -0.91
CA PRO A 11 6.98 15.12 -0.06
C PRO A 11 6.03 14.16 -0.78
N LEU A 12 6.12 12.87 -0.46
CA LEU A 12 5.29 11.79 -1.01
C LEU A 12 3.79 12.00 -0.80
N CYS A 13 3.38 12.78 0.20
CA CYS A 13 1.97 13.04 0.49
C CYS A 13 1.23 13.73 -0.67
N ARG A 14 1.94 14.49 -1.51
CA ARG A 14 1.37 15.14 -2.70
C ARG A 14 1.18 14.18 -3.88
N GLN A 15 1.89 13.06 -3.88
CA GLN A 15 1.86 12.08 -4.96
C GLN A 15 0.81 10.99 -4.71
N ILE A 16 0.44 10.75 -3.45
CA ILE A 16 -0.41 9.61 -3.05
C ILE A 16 -1.74 10.12 -2.49
N LEU A 17 -2.65 10.53 -3.38
CA LEU A 17 -3.94 11.13 -3.02
C LEU A 17 -4.93 10.14 -2.35
N ARG A 18 -4.71 8.83 -2.50
CA ARG A 18 -5.62 7.79 -1.99
C ARG A 18 -5.33 7.36 -0.55
N VAL A 19 -4.25 7.85 0.04
CA VAL A 19 -3.77 7.40 1.35
C VAL A 19 -3.97 8.52 2.36
N ASP A 20 -4.59 8.19 3.49
CA ASP A 20 -4.82 9.12 4.58
C ASP A 20 -3.54 9.37 5.41
N ALA A 21 -3.64 10.22 6.44
CA ALA A 21 -2.50 10.55 7.28
C ALA A 21 -1.90 9.32 8.00
N HIS A 22 -2.74 8.35 8.41
CA HIS A 22 -2.26 7.13 9.06
C HIS A 22 -1.55 6.19 8.10
N GLY A 23 -2.04 6.04 6.87
CA GLY A 23 -1.37 5.25 5.85
C GLY A 23 -0.07 5.90 5.42
N PHE A 24 -0.01 7.22 5.36
CA PHE A 24 1.21 7.95 5.08
C PHE A 24 2.27 7.73 6.17
N ASP A 25 1.88 7.84 7.45
CA ASP A 25 2.77 7.57 8.58
C ASP A 25 3.32 6.14 8.56
N LEU A 26 2.47 5.15 8.28
CA LEU A 26 2.90 3.76 8.15
C LEU A 26 3.86 3.56 6.96
N LEU A 27 3.57 4.20 5.83
CA LEU A 27 4.42 4.15 4.65
C LEU A 27 5.83 4.70 4.95
N MET A 28 5.92 5.80 5.69
CA MET A 28 7.22 6.37 6.07
C MET A 28 8.00 5.41 6.96
N LYS A 29 7.33 4.68 7.87
CA LYS A 29 7.96 3.64 8.70
C LYS A 29 8.47 2.44 7.90
N PHE A 30 7.87 2.12 6.75
CA PHE A 30 8.38 1.07 5.85
C PHE A 30 9.57 1.52 5.02
N LEU A 31 9.61 2.78 4.59
CA LEU A 31 10.58 3.31 3.63
C LEU A 31 11.84 3.90 4.28
N GLN A 32 12.25 3.34 5.43
CA GLN A 32 13.54 3.68 6.03
C GLN A 32 14.69 3.05 5.22
N TYR A 33 15.78 3.80 5.03
CA TYR A 33 16.94 3.32 4.28
C TYR A 33 17.60 2.11 4.94
N GLU A 34 17.80 2.19 6.26
CA GLU A 34 18.41 1.12 7.03
C GLU A 34 17.36 0.09 7.45
N GLY A 35 17.65 -1.18 7.20
CA GLY A 35 16.68 -2.25 7.42
C GLY A 35 16.22 -2.36 8.87
N LYS A 36 17.11 -2.07 9.83
CA LYS A 36 16.87 -2.08 11.27
C LYS A 36 15.92 -0.97 11.76
N ASP A 37 15.77 0.10 10.96
CA ASP A 37 14.92 1.23 11.31
C ASP A 37 13.50 1.07 10.72
N ARG A 38 13.29 0.07 9.85
CA ARG A 38 11.97 -0.24 9.30
C ARG A 38 11.08 -0.89 10.37
N VAL A 39 9.79 -0.55 10.34
CA VAL A 39 8.79 -1.23 11.18
C VAL A 39 8.68 -2.71 10.83
N SER A 40 8.57 -3.56 11.85
CA SER A 40 8.34 -5.00 11.67
C SER A 40 6.93 -5.28 11.15
N ALA A 41 6.70 -6.44 10.54
CA ALA A 41 5.34 -6.84 10.12
C ALA A 41 4.37 -6.91 11.31
N ALA A 42 4.82 -7.48 12.44
CA ALA A 42 4.03 -7.60 13.66
C ALA A 42 3.64 -6.23 14.24
N ASP A 43 4.54 -5.24 14.18
CA ASP A 43 4.23 -3.88 14.66
C ASP A 43 3.42 -3.06 13.67
N ALA A 44 3.60 -3.30 12.36
CA ALA A 44 2.78 -2.68 11.33
C ALA A 44 1.29 -3.07 11.45
N LEU A 45 1.00 -4.33 11.82
CA LEU A 45 -0.38 -4.79 12.05
C LEU A 45 -1.07 -4.08 13.23
N LYS A 46 -0.29 -3.61 14.22
CA LYS A 46 -0.80 -2.82 15.35
C LYS A 46 -1.04 -1.35 14.98
N HIS A 47 -0.55 -0.90 13.82
CA HIS A 47 -0.67 0.48 13.38
C HIS A 47 -2.13 0.86 13.11
N PRO A 48 -2.60 2.08 13.45
CA PRO A 48 -3.98 2.52 13.21
C PRO A 48 -4.50 2.26 11.79
N PHE A 49 -3.62 2.39 10.78
CA PHE A 49 -3.96 2.13 9.38
C PHE A 49 -4.38 0.67 9.09
N LEU A 50 -3.75 -0.31 9.74
CA LEU A 50 -4.02 -1.75 9.54
C LEU A 50 -4.81 -2.38 10.70
N ARG A 51 -5.02 -1.65 11.80
CA ARG A 51 -5.60 -2.19 13.04
C ARG A 51 -6.96 -2.83 12.81
N THR A 52 -7.82 -2.23 11.99
CA THR A 52 -9.18 -2.76 11.75
C THR A 52 -9.15 -4.17 11.16
N ILE A 53 -8.30 -4.41 10.16
CA ILE A 53 -8.20 -5.74 9.55
C ILE A 53 -7.41 -6.71 10.43
N SER A 54 -6.35 -6.23 11.11
CA SER A 54 -5.58 -7.04 12.05
C SER A 54 -6.45 -7.59 13.19
N VAL A 55 -7.33 -6.77 13.76
CA VAL A 55 -8.26 -7.21 14.82
C VAL A 55 -9.26 -8.23 14.30
N LYS A 56 -9.72 -8.14 13.05
CA LYS A 56 -10.61 -9.17 12.49
C LYS A 56 -9.89 -10.50 12.26
N CYS A 57 -8.63 -10.44 11.89
CA CYS A 57 -7.83 -11.62 11.54
C CYS A 57 -7.06 -12.24 12.73
N HIS A 58 -7.09 -11.64 13.92
CA HIS A 58 -6.20 -12.04 15.03
C HIS A 58 -6.37 -13.48 15.53
N ASN A 59 -7.53 -14.09 15.28
CA ASN A 59 -7.85 -15.47 15.71
C ASN A 59 -7.67 -16.50 14.60
N LEU A 60 -7.26 -16.09 13.39
CA LEU A 60 -7.00 -17.04 12.31
C LEU A 60 -5.71 -17.80 12.60
N CYS A 61 -5.74 -19.11 12.34
CA CYS A 61 -4.51 -19.90 12.23
C CYS A 61 -3.72 -19.49 10.98
N ASP A 62 -2.43 -19.79 10.96
CA ASP A 62 -1.51 -19.41 9.89
C ASP A 62 -1.93 -19.98 8.51
N GLU A 63 -2.63 -21.12 8.49
CA GLU A 63 -3.12 -21.77 7.26
C GLU A 63 -4.48 -21.25 6.79
N GLN A 64 -5.20 -20.49 7.62
CA GLN A 64 -6.53 -20.01 7.31
C GLN A 64 -6.50 -18.77 6.43
N SER A 65 -7.46 -18.67 5.52
CA SER A 65 -7.60 -17.49 4.67
C SER A 65 -8.09 -16.28 5.46
N VAL A 66 -7.58 -15.09 5.13
CA VAL A 66 -8.10 -13.80 5.64
C VAL A 66 -9.58 -13.60 5.33
N LEU A 67 -10.10 -14.24 4.27
CA LEU A 67 -11.51 -14.17 3.90
C LEU A 67 -12.42 -15.06 4.78
N GLU A 68 -11.83 -15.94 5.59
CA GLU A 68 -12.54 -16.71 6.60
C GLU A 68 -12.75 -15.90 7.89
N ALA A 69 -12.08 -14.75 8.05
CA ALA A 69 -12.30 -13.88 9.20
C ALA A 69 -13.66 -13.20 9.16
N ASP A 70 -14.35 -13.19 10.30
CA ASP A 70 -15.64 -12.55 10.46
C ASP A 70 -15.58 -11.05 10.12
N GLY A 71 -16.46 -10.64 9.20
CA GLY A 71 -16.58 -9.26 8.76
C GLY A 71 -15.46 -8.78 7.83
N VAL A 72 -14.64 -9.68 7.28
CA VAL A 72 -13.72 -9.37 6.17
C VAL A 72 -14.37 -9.83 4.87
N GLN A 73 -14.50 -8.92 3.91
CA GLN A 73 -15.06 -9.20 2.59
C GLN A 73 -14.28 -8.39 1.55
N ILE A 74 -14.18 -8.92 0.33
CA ILE A 74 -13.61 -8.17 -0.79
C ILE A 74 -14.65 -7.15 -1.24
N GLU A 75 -14.31 -5.87 -1.15
CA GLU A 75 -15.10 -4.83 -1.79
C GLU A 75 -15.05 -5.06 -3.30
N ARG A 76 -16.22 -5.34 -3.90
CA ARG A 76 -16.31 -5.48 -5.35
C ARG A 76 -15.99 -4.12 -5.95
N GLU A 77 -14.89 -4.03 -6.68
CA GLU A 77 -14.48 -2.82 -7.38
C GLU A 77 -15.67 -2.33 -8.21
N LEU A 78 -16.27 -1.21 -7.79
CA LEU A 78 -17.13 -0.44 -8.67
C LEU A 78 -16.18 0.12 -9.71
N LEU A 79 -15.98 -0.66 -10.78
CA LEU A 79 -15.31 -0.23 -11.98
C LEU A 79 -16.00 1.05 -12.43
N SER A 80 -15.40 2.18 -12.05
CA SER A 80 -15.71 3.44 -12.68
C SER A 80 -15.32 3.23 -14.13
N ALA A 81 -16.32 3.23 -14.99
CA ALA A 81 -16.15 3.27 -16.42
C ALA A 81 -15.12 4.35 -16.80
N ASP A 82 -14.42 4.12 -17.90
CA ASP A 82 -13.57 5.09 -18.61
C ASP A 82 -12.11 5.22 -18.14
N HIS A 83 -11.33 4.15 -18.33
CA HIS A 83 -9.96 4.32 -18.81
C HIS A 83 -9.85 3.74 -20.21
N HIS A 84 -10.16 4.59 -21.19
CA HIS A 84 -9.97 4.35 -22.62
C HIS A 84 -8.47 4.10 -22.90
N HIS A 85 -8.05 2.84 -22.91
CA HIS A 85 -6.76 2.47 -23.50
C HIS A 85 -6.92 2.46 -25.02
N SER A 86 -6.85 3.65 -25.62
CA SER A 86 -6.78 3.83 -27.07
C SER A 86 -5.42 3.34 -27.59
N SER A 87 -5.24 2.01 -27.63
CA SER A 87 -4.18 1.40 -28.42
C SER A 87 -4.60 1.45 -29.89
N ARG A 88 -4.20 2.56 -30.52
CA ARG A 88 -4.06 2.78 -31.96
C ARG A 88 -3.90 1.47 -32.74
N ARG A 89 -4.95 1.07 -33.47
CA ARG A 89 -4.82 0.21 -34.65
C ARG A 89 -4.29 1.07 -35.80
N HIS A 90 -2.97 1.18 -35.90
CA HIS A 90 -2.28 1.71 -37.08
C HIS A 90 -1.52 0.58 -37.77
N HIS A 91 -2.22 -0.30 -38.48
CA HIS A 91 -1.75 -0.82 -39.76
C HIS A 91 -2.90 -1.48 -40.51
N GLN A 92 -3.50 -0.69 -41.37
CA GLN A 92 -4.27 -1.18 -42.50
C GLN A 92 -3.64 -0.54 -43.72
N ARG A 93 -2.89 -1.35 -44.48
CA ARG A 93 -2.64 -1.24 -45.91
C ARG A 93 -2.09 -2.56 -46.39
#